data_AF-B4QFY0-F1
#
_entry.id   AF-B4QFY0-F1
#
_cell.length_a   1.000
_cell.length_b   1.000
_cell.length_c   1.000
_cell.angle_alpha   90.00
_cell.angle_beta   90.00
_cell.angle_gamma   90.00
#
_symmetry.space_group_name_H-M   'P 1'
#
loop_
_entity.id
_entity.type
_entity.pdbx_description
1 polymer ?
#
loop_
_entity_poly.entity_id
_entity_poly.type
_entity_poly.pdbx_seq_one_letter_code
_entity_poly.pdbx_strand_id
1 'polypeptide(L)'
;MFLDMDAGTGIEVQLCKDCIEWAKQEKRTFLRQSLEARLIALYFDTALYTEALALGAQLLRELKKLDDKNLLVEVQLLESKTYHALSNLPKARAALTSARTTANAIYCPPKVQGALDLQSGILHAADERDFKTAFSYFYEAFEGFDSVDSVKALTSLKYMLLCKIMLGQSDDVNQIVSGKLAITYSGRDIDAMKSVAEASHKRSLADFQAALKEYKKELAEDVIVQAHLGTLYDTMLEQNLCRIIEPYSRVQVAHVAESIQLPMPQVEKKLSQMILDKKFSGILDQGEGVLIVFEETPVDKTYERVLETIQSMGKVVDTLYQKAKKLS
;
A
#
# COMPACT_ATOMS: atom_id res chain seq x y z
N MET A 1 32.93 -9.11 4.36
CA MET A 1 32.93 -10.37 3.59
C MET A 1 31.57 -11.00 3.85
N PHE A 2 30.62 -10.79 2.94
CA PHE A 2 29.21 -11.19 3.12
C PHE A 2 29.06 -12.66 2.70
N LEU A 3 28.71 -13.52 3.65
CA LEU A 3 28.19 -14.86 3.36
C LEU A 3 26.68 -14.71 3.18
N ASP A 4 26.22 -14.67 1.93
CA ASP A 4 24.80 -14.88 1.60
C ASP A 4 24.48 -16.35 1.84
N MET A 5 23.91 -16.65 3.01
CA MET A 5 23.24 -17.91 3.30
C MET A 5 21.75 -17.71 3.00
N ASP A 6 21.26 -18.43 1.99
CA ASP A 6 19.86 -18.42 1.54
C ASP A 6 18.99 -19.30 2.46
N ALA A 7 18.05 -18.65 3.15
CA ALA A 7 17.18 -19.22 4.18
C ALA A 7 16.27 -20.35 3.70
N GLY A 8 16.79 -21.58 3.65
CA GLY A 8 16.04 -22.75 3.18
C GLY A 8 15.75 -23.84 4.22
N THR A 9 16.61 -24.05 5.22
CA THR A 9 16.69 -25.39 5.87
C THR A 9 16.66 -25.43 7.41
N GLY A 10 16.48 -24.30 8.11
CA GLY A 10 16.47 -24.26 9.59
C GLY A 10 17.82 -24.53 10.27
N ILE A 11 18.73 -25.21 9.58
CA ILE A 11 20.13 -25.43 9.96
C ILE A 11 20.86 -24.09 10.12
N GLU A 12 20.52 -23.10 9.31
CA GLU A 12 21.13 -21.76 9.36
C GLU A 12 20.82 -21.03 10.66
N VAL A 13 19.58 -21.18 11.16
CA VAL A 13 19.17 -20.61 12.45
C VAL A 13 19.97 -21.26 13.57
N GLN A 14 20.14 -22.59 13.51
CA GLN A 14 20.93 -23.30 14.50
C GLN A 14 22.41 -22.91 14.44
N LEU A 15 22.99 -22.81 13.24
CA LEU A 15 24.36 -22.38 13.03
C LEU A 15 24.59 -20.96 13.56
N CYS A 16 23.69 -20.02 13.27
CA CYS A 16 23.76 -18.66 13.81
C CYS A 16 23.69 -18.65 15.34
N LYS A 17 22.83 -19.47 15.95
CA LYS A 17 22.75 -19.62 17.42
C LYS A 17 24.06 -20.18 17.99
N ASP A 18 24.65 -21.19 17.35
CA ASP A 18 25.92 -21.79 17.78
C ASP A 18 27.07 -20.78 17.65
N CYS A 19 27.11 -19.98 16.59
CA CYS A 19 28.09 -18.89 16.42
C CYS A 19 27.93 -17.79 17.47
N ILE A 20 26.69 -17.44 17.84
CA ILE A 20 26.40 -16.48 18.91
C ILE A 20 26.90 -17.01 20.26
N GLU A 21 26.67 -18.30 20.54
CA GLU A 21 27.12 -18.93 21.77
C GLU A 21 28.66 -18.97 21.85
N TRP A 22 29.33 -19.32 20.76
CA TRP A 22 30.78 -19.23 20.67
C TRP A 22 31.29 -17.79 20.89
N ALA A 23 30.64 -16.79 20.29
CA ALA A 23 31.01 -15.39 20.48
C ALA A 23 30.84 -14.91 21.94
N LYS A 24 29.86 -15.47 22.67
CA LYS A 24 29.68 -15.23 24.12
C LYS A 24 30.81 -15.87 24.94
N GLN A 25 31.18 -17.10 24.62
CA GLN A 25 32.28 -17.81 25.29
C GLN A 25 33.62 -17.09 25.13
N GLU A 26 33.90 -16.61 23.92
CA GLU A 26 35.10 -15.81 23.57
C GLU A 26 35.01 -14.33 23.98
N LYS A 27 33.90 -13.90 24.61
CA LYS A 27 33.64 -12.52 25.06
C LYS A 27 33.78 -11.45 23.95
N ARG A 28 33.41 -11.80 22.71
CA ARG A 28 33.47 -10.90 21.55
C ARG A 28 32.14 -10.16 21.36
N THR A 29 31.96 -9.04 22.07
CA THR A 29 30.68 -8.31 22.11
C THR A 29 30.21 -7.79 20.75
N PHE A 30 31.10 -7.15 19.97
CA PHE A 30 30.73 -6.61 18.65
C PHE A 30 30.34 -7.70 17.64
N LEU A 31 31.07 -8.81 17.65
CA LEU A 31 30.78 -9.95 16.77
C LEU A 31 29.45 -10.61 17.15
N ARG A 32 29.15 -10.73 18.45
CA ARG A 32 27.86 -11.24 18.91
C ARG A 32 26.72 -10.35 18.41
N GLN A 33 26.85 -9.02 18.52
CA GLN A 33 25.80 -8.08 18.10
C GLN A 33 25.53 -8.13 16.59
N SER A 34 26.58 -8.25 15.76
CA SER A 34 26.40 -8.40 14.32
C SER A 34 25.76 -9.75 13.95
N LEU A 35 26.13 -10.83 14.66
CA LEU A 35 25.48 -12.14 14.50
C LEU A 35 24.02 -12.12 14.95
N GLU A 36 23.69 -11.40 16.03
CA GLU A 36 22.30 -11.23 16.48
C GLU A 36 21.48 -10.42 15.48
N ALA A 37 22.03 -9.34 14.89
CA ALA A 37 21.37 -8.61 13.82
C ALA A 37 21.09 -9.52 12.60
N ARG A 38 22.05 -10.38 12.24
CA ARG A 38 21.86 -11.36 11.15
C ARG A 38 20.80 -12.41 11.52
N LEU A 39 20.76 -12.87 12.76
CA LEU A 39 19.74 -13.80 13.24
C LEU A 39 18.34 -13.18 13.20
N ILE A 40 18.19 -11.89 13.50
CA ILE A 40 16.91 -11.16 13.33
C ILE A 40 16.47 -11.16 11.87
N ALA A 41 17.38 -10.90 10.93
CA ALA A 41 17.08 -10.97 9.50
C ALA A 41 16.62 -12.38 9.08
N LEU A 42 17.30 -13.42 9.56
CA LEU A 42 16.93 -14.80 9.27
C LEU A 42 15.57 -15.19 9.88
N TYR A 43 15.25 -14.70 11.08
CA TYR A 43 13.91 -14.87 11.66
C TYR A 43 12.83 -14.16 10.86
N PHE A 44 13.13 -13.00 10.28
CA PHE A 44 12.21 -12.32 9.37
C PHE A 44 11.96 -13.14 8.10
N ASP A 45 13.03 -13.66 7.48
CA ASP A 45 12.93 -14.47 6.25
C ASP A 45 12.17 -15.80 6.48
N THR A 46 12.27 -16.38 7.68
CA THR A 46 11.54 -17.59 8.09
C THR A 46 10.15 -17.31 8.69
N ALA A 47 9.68 -16.06 8.64
CA ALA A 47 8.41 -15.60 9.20
C ALA A 47 8.22 -15.81 10.72
N LEU A 48 9.32 -15.98 11.48
CA LEU A 48 9.34 -16.06 12.95
C LEU A 48 9.36 -14.65 13.59
N TYR A 49 8.31 -13.86 13.33
CA TYR A 49 8.27 -12.43 13.69
C TYR A 49 8.32 -12.16 15.20
N THR A 50 7.75 -13.03 16.03
CA THR A 50 7.73 -12.86 17.50
C THR A 50 9.12 -13.01 18.10
N GLU A 51 9.90 -13.98 17.62
CA GLU A 51 11.29 -14.19 18.06
C GLU A 51 12.20 -13.07 17.56
N ALA A 52 12.00 -12.61 16.32
CA ALA A 52 12.70 -11.46 15.76
C ALA A 52 12.51 -10.20 16.62
N LEU A 53 11.28 -9.90 17.04
CA LEU A 53 10.98 -8.74 17.89
C LEU A 53 11.56 -8.87 19.30
N ALA A 54 11.52 -10.08 19.89
CA ALA A 54 12.09 -10.31 21.21
C ALA A 54 13.62 -10.08 21.22
N LEU A 55 14.32 -10.62 20.21
CA LEU A 55 15.76 -10.44 20.04
C LEU A 55 16.11 -8.99 19.68
N GLY A 56 15.34 -8.36 18.79
CA GLY A 56 15.49 -6.95 18.42
C GLY A 56 15.35 -6.01 19.63
N ALA A 57 14.36 -6.24 20.50
CA ALA A 57 14.16 -5.43 21.70
C ALA A 57 15.33 -5.52 22.70
N GLN A 58 15.99 -6.69 22.79
CA GLN A 58 17.20 -6.86 23.61
C GLN A 58 18.37 -6.10 22.99
N LEU A 59 18.64 -6.35 21.70
CA LEU A 59 19.76 -5.79 20.96
C LEU A 59 19.69 -4.24 20.88
N LEU A 60 18.49 -3.66 20.69
CA LEU A 60 18.28 -2.20 20.68
C LEU A 60 18.61 -1.53 22.02
N ARG A 61 18.40 -2.20 23.16
CA ARG A 61 18.76 -1.63 24.48
C ARG A 61 20.26 -1.56 24.67
N GLU A 62 21.00 -2.46 24.04
CA GLU A 62 22.46 -2.50 24.09
C GLU A 62 23.07 -1.52 23.09
N LEU A 63 22.60 -1.52 21.84
CA LEU A 63 23.04 -0.61 20.78
C LEU A 63 22.76 0.86 21.11
N LYS A 64 21.73 1.18 21.88
CA LYS A 64 21.52 2.58 22.33
C LYS A 64 22.57 3.06 23.34
N LYS A 65 23.33 2.15 23.97
CA LYS A 65 24.39 2.50 24.93
C LYS A 65 25.78 2.53 24.30
N LEU A 66 25.96 1.80 23.20
CA LEU A 66 27.21 1.65 22.48
C LEU A 66 27.03 2.38 21.15
N ASP A 67 27.71 3.50 20.92
CA ASP A 67 27.48 4.47 19.82
C ASP A 67 27.69 3.94 18.37
N ASP A 68 27.53 2.64 18.14
CA ASP A 68 27.50 2.00 16.82
C ASP A 68 26.15 2.25 16.13
N LYS A 69 26.06 3.43 15.52
CA LYS A 69 24.87 3.91 14.83
C LYS A 69 24.57 3.14 13.54
N ASN A 70 25.57 2.55 12.88
CA ASN A 70 25.36 1.79 11.65
C ASN A 70 24.52 0.54 11.92
N LEU A 71 24.95 -0.27 12.89
CA LEU A 71 24.23 -1.48 13.27
C LEU A 71 22.86 -1.16 13.90
N LEU A 72 22.76 -0.02 14.61
CA LEU A 72 21.49 0.45 15.16
C LEU A 72 20.44 0.72 14.06
N VAL A 73 20.82 1.38 12.96
CA VAL A 73 19.91 1.66 11.83
C VAL A 73 19.42 0.35 11.18
N GLU A 74 20.30 -0.63 10.97
CA GLU A 74 19.94 -1.92 10.38
C GLU A 74 18.91 -2.66 11.24
N VAL A 75 19.11 -2.70 12.56
CA VAL A 75 18.18 -3.37 13.49
C VAL A 75 16.85 -2.63 13.57
N GLN A 76 16.84 -1.30 13.60
CA GLN A 76 15.60 -0.50 13.57
C GLN A 76 14.82 -0.67 12.26
N LEU A 77 15.52 -0.80 11.13
CA LEU A 77 14.91 -1.08 9.84
C LEU A 77 14.27 -2.48 9.81
N LEU A 78 14.94 -3.50 10.35
CA LEU A 78 14.37 -4.85 10.50
C LEU A 78 13.17 -4.86 11.47
N GLU A 79 13.22 -4.08 12.54
CA GLU A 79 12.09 -3.88 13.45
C GLU A 79 10.89 -3.25 12.71
N SER A 80 11.13 -2.25 11.86
CA SER A 80 10.06 -1.66 11.02
C SER A 80 9.44 -2.69 10.08
N LYS A 81 10.26 -3.51 9.41
CA LYS A 81 9.80 -4.57 8.49
C LYS A 81 8.99 -5.66 9.20
N THR A 82 9.45 -6.11 10.36
CA THR A 82 8.75 -7.13 11.16
C THR A 82 7.41 -6.62 11.69
N TYR A 83 7.33 -5.37 12.17
CA TYR A 83 6.04 -4.78 12.54
C TYR A 83 5.10 -4.60 11.36
N HIS A 84 5.63 -4.24 10.18
CA HIS A 84 4.84 -4.16 8.96
C HIS A 84 4.27 -5.53 8.56
N ALA A 85 5.07 -6.60 8.62
CA ALA A 85 4.61 -7.97 8.35
C ALA A 85 3.50 -8.42 9.33
N LEU A 86 3.56 -7.96 10.59
CA LEU A 86 2.49 -8.17 11.59
C LEU A 86 1.31 -7.18 11.44
N SER A 87 1.26 -6.38 10.38
CA SER A 87 0.23 -5.35 10.13
C SER A 87 0.14 -4.26 11.22
N ASN A 88 1.20 -4.05 12.01
CA ASN A 88 1.24 -2.99 13.01
C ASN A 88 1.90 -1.72 12.46
N LEU A 89 1.12 -0.96 11.66
CA LEU A 89 1.60 0.25 10.97
C LEU A 89 2.12 1.36 11.91
N PRO A 90 1.44 1.68 13.05
CA PRO A 90 1.92 2.75 13.93
C PRO A 90 3.31 2.47 14.51
N LYS A 91 3.57 1.22 14.93
CA LYS A 91 4.89 0.83 15.44
C LYS A 91 5.94 0.73 14.35
N ALA A 92 5.58 0.21 13.17
CA ALA A 92 6.47 0.15 12.02
C ALA A 92 6.96 1.56 11.62
N ARG A 93 6.06 2.55 11.63
CA ARG A 93 6.37 3.96 11.37
C ARG A 93 7.27 4.55 12.46
N ALA A 94 6.96 4.33 13.74
CA ALA A 94 7.78 4.83 14.84
C ALA A 94 9.22 4.28 14.80
N ALA A 95 9.39 3.00 14.46
CA ALA A 95 10.69 2.37 14.26
C ALA A 95 11.43 3.00 13.06
N LEU A 96 10.74 3.26 11.95
CA LEU A 96 11.33 3.89 10.77
C LEU A 96 11.73 5.36 11.01
N THR A 97 10.91 6.15 11.71
CA THR A 97 11.26 7.52 12.11
C THR A 97 12.52 7.53 12.98
N SER A 98 12.65 6.55 13.88
CA SER A 98 13.86 6.37 14.68
C SER A 98 15.07 6.04 13.80
N ALA A 99 14.92 5.09 12.86
CA ALA A 99 15.96 4.70 11.91
C ALA A 99 16.45 5.88 11.06
N ARG A 100 15.54 6.70 10.51
CA ARG A 100 15.90 7.89 9.73
C ARG A 100 16.60 8.95 10.57
N THR A 101 16.18 9.16 11.81
CA THR A 101 16.85 10.11 12.72
C THR A 101 18.29 9.67 13.01
N THR A 102 18.51 8.37 13.21
CA THR A 102 19.85 7.82 13.40
C THR A 102 20.67 7.86 12.11
N ALA A 103 20.06 7.56 10.96
CA ALA A 103 20.68 7.61 9.65
C ALA A 103 21.19 9.02 9.29
N ASN A 104 20.44 10.07 9.61
CA ASN A 104 20.85 11.46 9.38
C ASN A 104 22.10 11.87 10.18
N ALA A 105 22.40 11.16 11.28
CA ALA A 105 23.57 11.43 12.11
C ALA A 105 24.86 10.74 11.61
N ILE A 106 24.76 9.92 10.56
CA ILE A 106 25.86 9.14 9.99
C ILE A 106 25.85 9.22 8.46
N TYR A 107 26.98 8.89 7.84
CA TYR A 107 27.01 8.67 6.40
C TYR A 107 26.62 7.21 6.12
N CYS A 108 25.35 6.99 5.75
CA CYS A 108 24.86 5.65 5.45
C CYS A 108 25.37 5.14 4.09
N PRO A 109 25.71 3.85 3.97
CA PRO A 109 26.02 3.27 2.67
C PRO A 109 24.77 3.29 1.78
N PRO A 110 24.92 3.43 0.44
CA PRO A 110 23.78 3.54 -0.48
C PRO A 110 22.75 2.41 -0.36
N LYS A 111 23.20 1.18 -0.07
CA LYS A 111 22.29 0.04 0.16
C LYS A 111 21.33 0.24 1.34
N VAL A 112 21.83 0.79 2.45
CA VAL A 112 21.02 1.01 3.67
C VAL A 112 20.09 2.21 3.45
N GLN A 113 20.59 3.26 2.81
CA GLN A 113 19.78 4.43 2.44
C GLN A 113 18.61 4.01 1.53
N GLY A 114 18.89 3.31 0.44
CA GLY A 114 17.85 2.80 -0.47
C GLY A 114 16.86 1.86 0.24
N ALA A 115 17.29 1.09 1.24
CA ALA A 115 16.40 0.23 2.01
C ALA A 115 15.51 1.01 2.99
N LEU A 116 15.99 2.13 3.55
CA LEU A 116 15.18 3.05 4.36
C LEU A 116 14.13 3.76 3.50
N ASP A 117 14.51 4.18 2.30
CA ASP A 117 13.61 4.86 1.37
C ASP A 117 12.56 3.89 0.81
N LEU A 118 12.96 2.66 0.46
CA LEU A 118 12.03 1.59 0.07
C LEU A 118 11.01 1.30 1.18
N GLN A 119 11.45 1.17 2.44
CA GLN A 119 10.54 0.95 3.56
C GLN A 119 9.62 2.16 3.81
N SER A 120 10.12 3.38 3.61
CA SER A 120 9.30 4.60 3.69
C SER A 120 8.19 4.58 2.64
N GLY A 121 8.52 4.24 1.39
CA GLY A 121 7.53 4.11 0.31
C GLY A 121 6.46 3.06 0.64
N ILE A 122 6.85 1.89 1.17
CA ILE A 122 5.92 0.82 1.54
C ILE A 122 4.94 1.28 2.63
N LEU A 123 5.43 1.97 3.67
CA LEU A 123 4.57 2.45 4.76
C LEU A 123 3.60 3.55 4.29
N HIS A 124 4.05 4.48 3.44
CA HIS A 124 3.15 5.50 2.87
C HIS A 124 2.09 4.90 1.94
N ALA A 125 2.46 3.88 1.16
CA ALA A 125 1.51 3.15 0.31
C ALA A 125 0.48 2.35 1.13
N ALA A 126 0.90 1.72 2.24
CA ALA A 126 0.05 0.87 3.07
C ALA A 126 -0.89 1.64 4.02
N ASP A 127 -0.43 2.76 4.60
CA ASP A 127 -1.14 3.45 5.69
C ASP A 127 -1.99 4.63 5.19
N GLU A 128 -1.38 5.55 4.43
CA GLU A 128 -1.99 6.82 4.04
C GLU A 128 -2.63 6.80 2.65
N ARG A 129 -2.41 5.72 1.89
CA ARG A 129 -2.69 5.65 0.45
C ARG A 129 -2.10 6.84 -0.33
N ASP A 130 -1.04 7.45 0.22
CA ASP A 130 -0.35 8.56 -0.44
C ASP A 130 0.68 8.00 -1.42
N PHE A 131 0.18 7.57 -2.57
CA PHE A 131 0.99 7.01 -3.64
C PHE A 131 1.90 8.05 -4.31
N LYS A 132 1.66 9.36 -4.13
CA LYS A 132 2.55 10.41 -4.67
C LYS A 132 3.84 10.49 -3.87
N THR A 133 3.73 10.56 -2.55
CA THR A 133 4.89 10.59 -1.67
C THR A 133 5.62 9.25 -1.69
N ALA A 134 4.88 8.13 -1.74
CA ALA A 134 5.48 6.80 -1.88
C ALA A 134 6.29 6.68 -3.18
N PHE A 135 5.80 7.21 -4.30
CA PHE A 135 6.54 7.22 -5.56
C PHE A 135 7.89 7.93 -5.46
N SER A 136 7.94 9.10 -4.81
CA SER A 136 9.20 9.83 -4.60
C SER A 136 10.22 9.01 -3.82
N TYR A 137 9.80 8.35 -2.73
CA TYR A 137 10.68 7.48 -1.95
C TYR A 137 11.14 6.25 -2.75
N PHE A 138 10.27 5.64 -3.56
CA PHE A 138 10.67 4.53 -4.41
C PHE A 138 11.63 4.96 -5.53
N TYR A 139 11.50 6.18 -6.04
CA TYR A 139 12.43 6.75 -7.02
C TYR A 139 13.82 6.95 -6.42
N GLU A 140 13.91 7.55 -5.23
CA GLU A 140 15.19 7.71 -4.50
C GLU A 140 15.82 6.33 -4.18
N ALA A 141 15.00 5.36 -3.76
CA ALA A 141 15.46 3.99 -3.54
C ALA A 141 15.98 3.33 -4.84
N PHE A 142 15.31 3.53 -5.97
CA PHE A 142 15.74 3.01 -7.26
C PHE A 142 17.09 3.59 -7.69
N GLU A 143 17.28 4.91 -7.58
CA GLU A 143 18.55 5.55 -7.89
C GLU A 143 19.69 5.07 -6.97
N GLY A 144 19.38 4.85 -5.68
CA GLY A 144 20.33 4.29 -4.71
C GLY A 144 20.73 2.84 -4.99
N PHE A 145 19.87 2.06 -5.65
CA PHE A 145 20.12 0.64 -5.97
C PHE A 145 20.64 0.40 -7.39
N ASP A 146 20.38 1.29 -8.35
CA ASP A 146 20.69 1.09 -9.78
C ASP A 146 22.15 0.69 -10.06
N SER A 147 23.10 1.25 -9.31
CA SER A 147 24.52 0.94 -9.48
C SER A 147 25.08 -0.11 -8.52
N VAL A 148 24.27 -0.63 -7.60
CA VAL A 148 24.76 -1.38 -6.42
C VAL A 148 24.06 -2.73 -6.22
N ASP A 149 22.75 -2.79 -6.46
CA ASP A 149 21.92 -3.99 -6.22
C ASP A 149 20.80 -4.10 -7.26
N SER A 150 21.05 -4.89 -8.30
CA SER A 150 20.11 -5.08 -9.41
C SER A 150 18.76 -5.69 -8.99
N VAL A 151 18.74 -6.51 -7.93
CA VAL A 151 17.51 -7.20 -7.49
C VAL A 151 16.60 -6.21 -6.76
N LYS A 152 17.17 -5.43 -5.83
CA LYS A 152 16.42 -4.40 -5.11
C LYS A 152 16.00 -3.25 -6.02
N ALA A 153 16.83 -2.89 -7.01
CA ALA A 153 16.46 -1.91 -8.03
C ALA A 153 15.21 -2.36 -8.82
N LEU A 154 15.13 -3.63 -9.23
CA LEU A 154 13.95 -4.17 -9.91
C LEU A 154 12.70 -4.10 -9.03
N THR A 155 12.81 -4.46 -7.75
CA THR A 155 11.71 -4.34 -6.79
C THR A 155 11.25 -2.89 -6.61
N SER A 156 12.18 -1.94 -6.46
CA SER A 156 11.85 -0.50 -6.37
C SER A 156 11.12 -0.02 -7.62
N LEU A 157 11.62 -0.39 -8.81
CA LEU A 157 10.98 -0.02 -10.08
C LEU A 157 9.55 -0.58 -10.17
N LYS A 158 9.34 -1.84 -9.77
CA LYS A 158 8.02 -2.45 -9.70
C LYS A 158 7.06 -1.66 -8.79
N TYR A 159 7.50 -1.24 -7.61
CA TYR A 159 6.67 -0.44 -6.71
C TYR A 159 6.42 0.99 -7.20
N MET A 160 7.37 1.59 -7.93
CA MET A 160 7.14 2.87 -8.62
C MET A 160 6.01 2.75 -9.64
N LEU A 161 6.06 1.71 -10.48
CA LEU A 161 5.02 1.46 -11.47
C LEU A 161 3.67 1.20 -10.79
N LEU A 162 3.66 0.44 -9.69
CA LEU A 162 2.44 0.18 -8.92
C LEU A 162 1.82 1.50 -8.43
N CYS A 163 2.62 2.39 -7.84
CA CYS A 163 2.13 3.69 -7.37
C CYS A 163 1.48 4.50 -8.50
N LYS A 164 2.07 4.49 -9.70
CA LYS A 164 1.51 5.19 -10.87
C LYS A 164 0.21 4.56 -11.37
N ILE A 165 0.11 3.23 -11.35
CA ILE A 165 -1.14 2.52 -11.67
C ILE A 165 -2.23 2.86 -10.64
N MET A 166 -1.88 2.88 -9.35
CA MET A 166 -2.82 3.21 -8.27
C MET A 166 -3.30 4.67 -8.32
N LEU A 167 -2.48 5.59 -8.84
CA LEU A 167 -2.86 6.98 -9.10
C LEU A 167 -3.72 7.16 -10.37
N GLY A 168 -3.96 6.09 -11.13
CA GLY A 168 -4.65 6.16 -12.43
C GLY A 168 -3.83 6.82 -13.54
N GLN A 169 -2.53 7.01 -13.34
CA GLN A 169 -1.61 7.63 -14.30
C GLN A 169 -0.89 6.55 -15.12
N SER A 170 -1.65 5.76 -15.89
CA SER A 170 -1.12 4.68 -16.73
C SER A 170 -0.20 5.19 -17.86
N ASP A 171 -0.36 6.44 -18.28
CA ASP A 171 0.44 7.01 -19.37
C ASP A 171 1.90 7.26 -18.93
N ASP A 172 2.09 7.68 -17.67
CA ASP A 172 3.40 7.86 -17.05
C ASP A 172 4.14 6.52 -16.92
N VAL A 173 3.43 5.41 -16.73
CA VAL A 173 4.02 4.06 -16.65
C VAL A 173 4.75 3.73 -17.95
N ASN A 174 4.13 4.01 -19.10
CA ASN A 174 4.75 3.75 -20.40
C ASN A 174 6.00 4.61 -20.61
N GLN A 175 5.97 5.87 -20.17
CA GLN A 175 7.13 6.77 -20.23
C GLN A 175 8.28 6.26 -19.34
N ILE A 176 7.99 5.87 -18.10
CA ILE A 176 8.99 5.35 -17.15
C ILE A 176 9.64 4.09 -17.70
N VAL A 177 8.86 3.14 -18.23
CA VAL A 177 9.43 1.90 -18.78
C VAL A 177 10.21 2.13 -20.07
N SER A 178 9.83 3.12 -20.87
CA SER A 178 10.61 3.52 -22.06
C SER A 178 11.90 4.26 -21.71
N GLY A 179 12.10 4.64 -20.44
CA GLY A 179 13.29 5.31 -19.96
C GLY A 179 14.54 4.42 -20.03
N LYS A 180 15.68 5.04 -20.36
CA LYS A 180 16.95 4.33 -20.60
C LYS A 180 17.39 3.41 -19.45
N LEU A 181 17.19 3.83 -18.19
CA LEU A 181 17.51 3.00 -17.02
C LEU A 181 16.57 1.80 -16.90
N ALA A 182 15.26 1.99 -17.12
CA ALA A 182 14.27 0.93 -16.98
C ALA A 182 14.43 -0.18 -18.04
N ILE A 183 14.94 0.16 -19.24
CA ILE A 183 15.23 -0.81 -20.30
C ILE A 183 16.28 -1.84 -19.84
N THR A 184 17.26 -1.43 -19.04
CA THR A 184 18.29 -2.32 -18.50
C THR A 184 17.70 -3.39 -17.58
N TYR A 185 16.58 -3.08 -16.90
CA TYR A 185 15.85 -3.97 -16.00
C TYR A 185 14.63 -4.62 -16.67
N SER A 186 14.60 -4.68 -18.00
CA SER A 186 13.50 -5.31 -18.72
C SER A 186 13.39 -6.79 -18.34
N GLY A 187 12.19 -7.21 -17.96
CA GLY A 187 11.91 -8.56 -17.52
C GLY A 187 10.42 -8.76 -17.26
N ARG A 188 10.06 -9.98 -16.83
CA ARG A 188 8.66 -10.36 -16.59
C ARG A 188 7.94 -9.46 -15.59
N ASP A 189 8.61 -9.00 -14.53
CA ASP A 189 7.98 -8.09 -13.55
C ASP A 189 7.51 -6.79 -14.21
N ILE A 190 8.29 -6.24 -15.16
CA ILE A 190 7.94 -5.02 -15.87
C ILE A 190 6.84 -5.27 -16.89
N ASP A 191 6.87 -6.42 -17.57
CA ASP A 191 5.81 -6.81 -18.50
C ASP A 191 4.47 -7.03 -17.79
N ALA A 192 4.49 -7.61 -16.59
CA ALA A 192 3.32 -7.75 -15.74
C ALA A 192 2.72 -6.37 -15.38
N MET A 193 3.56 -5.43 -14.94
CA MET A 193 3.12 -4.07 -14.60
C MET A 193 2.62 -3.30 -15.82
N LYS A 194 3.23 -3.47 -16.99
CA LYS A 194 2.74 -2.92 -18.27
C LYS A 194 1.37 -3.48 -18.63
N SER A 195 1.20 -4.80 -18.55
CA SER A 195 -0.08 -5.45 -18.88
C SER A 195 -1.19 -4.97 -17.94
N VAL A 196 -0.90 -4.80 -16.65
CA VAL A 196 -1.85 -4.24 -15.68
C VAL A 196 -2.13 -2.77 -15.96
N ALA A 197 -1.11 -1.97 -16.29
CA ALA A 197 -1.28 -0.56 -16.65
C ALA A 197 -2.12 -0.37 -17.92
N GLU A 198 -1.92 -1.22 -18.94
CA GLU A 198 -2.75 -1.21 -20.15
C GLU A 198 -4.20 -1.61 -19.87
N ALA A 199 -4.41 -2.66 -19.07
CA ALA A 199 -5.75 -3.08 -18.67
C ALA A 199 -6.47 -1.97 -17.89
N SER A 200 -5.72 -1.26 -17.04
CA SER A 200 -6.17 -0.07 -16.31
C SER A 200 -6.58 1.07 -17.25
N HIS A 201 -5.73 1.39 -18.22
CA HIS A 201 -6.01 2.42 -19.22
C HIS A 201 -7.24 2.10 -20.07
N LYS A 202 -7.34 0.85 -20.56
CA LYS A 202 -8.47 0.35 -21.35
C LYS A 202 -9.75 0.14 -20.54
N ARG A 203 -9.68 0.24 -19.20
CA ARG A 203 -10.77 -0.05 -18.25
C ARG A 203 -11.38 -1.43 -18.49
N SER A 204 -10.54 -2.41 -18.80
CA SER A 204 -10.94 -3.76 -19.19
C SER A 204 -10.68 -4.75 -18.07
N LEU A 205 -11.75 -5.22 -17.42
CA LEU A 205 -11.64 -6.21 -16.34
C LEU A 205 -11.14 -7.58 -16.86
N ALA A 206 -11.51 -7.95 -18.09
CA ALA A 206 -11.11 -9.20 -18.71
C ALA A 206 -9.59 -9.26 -18.92
N ASP A 207 -9.00 -8.18 -19.43
CA ASP A 207 -7.55 -8.08 -19.65
C ASP A 207 -6.80 -8.08 -18.30
N PHE A 208 -7.37 -7.46 -17.28
CA PHE A 208 -6.80 -7.48 -15.93
C PHE A 208 -6.80 -8.88 -15.32
N GLN A 209 -7.90 -9.64 -15.45
CA GLN A 209 -7.97 -11.03 -14.98
C GLN A 209 -7.03 -11.95 -15.78
N ALA A 210 -6.88 -11.72 -17.09
CA ALA A 210 -5.91 -12.43 -17.91
C ALA A 210 -4.48 -12.16 -17.44
N ALA A 211 -4.13 -10.89 -17.20
CA ALA A 211 -2.82 -10.49 -16.68
C ALA A 211 -2.53 -11.11 -15.30
N LEU A 212 -3.51 -11.12 -14.38
CA LEU A 212 -3.37 -11.76 -13.07
C LEU A 212 -3.15 -13.28 -13.16
N LYS A 213 -3.75 -13.94 -14.15
CA LYS A 213 -3.59 -15.39 -14.36
C LYS A 213 -2.22 -15.72 -14.96
N GLU A 214 -1.77 -14.94 -15.94
CA GLU A 214 -0.50 -15.12 -16.64
C GLU A 214 0.69 -14.82 -15.71
N TYR A 215 0.64 -13.67 -15.01
CA TYR A 215 1.72 -13.17 -14.15
C TYR A 215 1.46 -13.42 -12.66
N LYS A 216 0.87 -14.58 -12.34
CA LYS A 216 0.51 -14.92 -10.95
C LYS A 216 1.72 -14.90 -10.00
N LYS A 217 2.87 -15.37 -10.49
CA LYS A 217 4.10 -15.42 -9.70
C LYS A 217 4.57 -14.02 -9.34
N GLU A 218 4.60 -13.13 -10.31
CA GLU A 218 5.12 -11.78 -10.16
C GLU A 218 4.13 -10.87 -9.42
N LEU A 219 2.83 -11.07 -9.57
CA LEU A 219 1.80 -10.18 -8.97
C LEU A 219 1.29 -10.68 -7.61
N ALA A 220 0.99 -11.98 -7.48
CA ALA A 220 0.31 -12.52 -6.29
C ALA A 220 1.26 -13.04 -5.20
N GLU A 221 2.49 -13.43 -5.53
CA GLU A 221 3.49 -13.85 -4.52
C GLU A 221 4.16 -12.66 -3.85
N ASP A 222 4.09 -11.47 -4.47
CA ASP A 222 4.59 -10.24 -3.88
C ASP A 222 3.59 -9.67 -2.88
N VAL A 223 3.95 -9.72 -1.60
CA VAL A 223 3.09 -9.32 -0.47
C VAL A 223 2.57 -7.90 -0.61
N ILE A 224 3.39 -6.98 -1.13
CA ILE A 224 3.02 -5.55 -1.24
C ILE A 224 2.08 -5.35 -2.43
N VAL A 225 2.39 -5.93 -3.58
CA VAL A 225 1.52 -5.84 -4.76
C VAL A 225 0.17 -6.49 -4.46
N GLN A 226 0.16 -7.68 -3.88
CA GLN A 226 -1.05 -8.42 -3.54
C GLN A 226 -2.00 -7.62 -2.63
N ALA A 227 -1.48 -6.84 -1.68
CA ALA A 227 -2.29 -5.98 -0.82
C ALA A 227 -3.04 -4.89 -1.62
N HIS A 228 -2.41 -4.35 -2.67
CA HIS A 228 -2.97 -3.31 -3.52
C HIS A 228 -3.81 -3.84 -4.70
N LEU A 229 -3.62 -5.10 -5.11
CA LEU A 229 -4.41 -5.71 -6.18
C LEU A 229 -5.90 -5.79 -5.85
N GLY A 230 -6.24 -6.04 -4.59
CA GLY A 230 -7.64 -6.05 -4.15
C GLY A 230 -8.32 -4.70 -4.34
N THR A 231 -7.68 -3.62 -3.89
CA THR A 231 -8.22 -2.26 -4.07
C THR A 231 -8.22 -1.83 -5.52
N LEU A 232 -7.19 -2.21 -6.29
CA LEU A 232 -7.13 -1.93 -7.72
C LEU A 232 -8.24 -2.64 -8.49
N TYR A 233 -8.53 -3.90 -8.15
CA TYR A 233 -9.65 -4.65 -8.74
C TYR A 233 -10.99 -3.95 -8.49
N ASP A 234 -11.22 -3.49 -7.26
CA ASP A 234 -12.42 -2.72 -6.92
C ASP A 234 -12.54 -1.42 -7.73
N THR A 235 -11.45 -0.65 -7.83
CA THR A 235 -11.42 0.58 -8.63
C THR A 235 -11.64 0.31 -10.11
N MET A 236 -11.05 -0.75 -10.67
CA MET A 236 -11.25 -1.16 -12.06
C MET A 236 -12.68 -1.59 -12.34
N LEU A 237 -13.26 -2.37 -11.43
CA LEU A 237 -14.64 -2.81 -11.50
C LEU A 237 -15.59 -1.60 -11.51
N GLU A 238 -15.35 -0.63 -10.63
CA GLU A 238 -16.12 0.62 -10.58
C GLU A 238 -15.98 1.44 -11.85
N GLN A 239 -14.76 1.62 -12.36
CA GLN A 239 -14.51 2.38 -13.59
C GLN A 239 -15.14 1.73 -14.82
N ASN A 240 -15.12 0.40 -14.90
CA ASN A 240 -15.76 -0.34 -15.99
C ASN A 240 -17.28 -0.28 -15.88
N LEU A 241 -17.84 -0.38 -14.67
CA LEU A 241 -19.28 -0.19 -14.43
C LEU A 241 -19.72 1.22 -14.85
N CYS A 242 -19.00 2.26 -14.44
CA CYS A 242 -19.28 3.65 -14.87
C CYS A 242 -19.29 3.77 -16.40
N ARG A 243 -18.32 3.18 -17.10
CA ARG A 243 -18.26 3.20 -18.57
C ARG A 243 -19.46 2.51 -19.22
N ILE A 244 -19.96 1.42 -18.64
CA ILE A 244 -21.11 0.68 -19.18
C ILE A 244 -22.41 1.44 -18.94
N ILE A 245 -22.57 2.09 -17.77
CA ILE A 245 -23.81 2.78 -17.40
C ILE A 245 -23.93 4.20 -17.96
N GLU A 246 -22.82 4.89 -18.22
CA GLU A 246 -22.78 6.30 -18.67
C GLU A 246 -23.68 6.61 -19.89
N PRO A 247 -23.83 5.74 -20.91
CA PRO A 247 -24.71 5.99 -22.05
C PRO A 247 -26.21 5.80 -21.76
N TYR A 248 -26.58 5.21 -20.62
CA TYR A 248 -27.94 4.75 -20.36
C TYR A 248 -28.58 5.49 -19.18
N SER A 249 -29.81 5.98 -19.38
CA SER A 249 -30.65 6.49 -18.29
C SER A 249 -31.39 5.38 -17.52
N ARG A 250 -31.67 4.27 -18.20
CA ARG A 250 -32.31 3.08 -17.63
C ARG A 250 -31.68 1.84 -18.25
N VAL A 251 -31.09 0.96 -17.44
CA VAL A 251 -30.37 -0.24 -17.91
C VAL A 251 -30.73 -1.47 -17.08
N GLN A 252 -30.98 -2.61 -17.74
CA GLN A 252 -31.20 -3.88 -17.05
C GLN A 252 -29.91 -4.39 -16.42
N VAL A 253 -29.97 -4.84 -15.17
CA VAL A 253 -28.80 -5.39 -14.46
C VAL A 253 -28.26 -6.65 -15.16
N ALA A 254 -29.12 -7.43 -15.79
CA ALA A 254 -28.72 -8.58 -16.61
C ALA A 254 -27.80 -8.19 -17.77
N HIS A 255 -28.10 -7.10 -18.47
CA HIS A 255 -27.25 -6.60 -19.57
C HIS A 255 -25.88 -6.12 -19.08
N VAL A 256 -25.84 -5.47 -17.91
CA VAL A 256 -24.58 -5.05 -17.28
C VAL A 256 -23.76 -6.29 -16.87
N ALA A 257 -24.41 -7.30 -16.31
CA ALA A 257 -23.78 -8.55 -15.89
C ALA A 257 -23.18 -9.35 -17.07
N GLU A 258 -23.89 -9.43 -18.19
CA GLU A 258 -23.38 -10.04 -19.42
C GLU A 258 -22.20 -9.26 -20.00
N SER A 259 -22.28 -7.93 -20.01
CA SER A 259 -21.22 -7.06 -20.53
C SER A 259 -19.93 -7.16 -19.70
N ILE A 260 -20.03 -7.38 -18.39
CA ILE A 260 -18.88 -7.50 -17.50
C ILE A 260 -18.45 -8.96 -17.24
N GLN A 261 -19.23 -9.93 -17.73
CA GLN A 261 -19.01 -11.37 -17.54
C GLN A 261 -18.91 -11.77 -16.05
N LEU A 262 -19.73 -11.17 -15.18
CA LEU A 262 -19.82 -11.52 -13.76
C LEU A 262 -21.25 -11.92 -13.38
N PRO A 263 -21.43 -12.73 -12.32
CA PRO A 263 -22.76 -13.09 -11.83
C PRO A 263 -23.57 -11.85 -11.42
N MET A 264 -24.86 -11.82 -11.79
CA MET A 264 -25.78 -10.72 -11.45
C MET A 264 -25.76 -10.34 -9.95
N PRO A 265 -25.74 -11.29 -8.99
CA PRO A 265 -25.73 -10.92 -7.56
C PRO A 265 -24.51 -10.12 -7.13
N GLN A 266 -23.35 -10.37 -7.77
CA GLN A 266 -22.12 -9.65 -7.46
C GLN A 266 -22.16 -8.22 -8.04
N VAL A 267 -22.69 -8.07 -9.25
CA VAL A 267 -22.86 -6.77 -9.92
C VAL A 267 -23.86 -5.91 -9.17
N GLU A 268 -25.00 -6.46 -8.77
CA GLU A 268 -26.03 -5.76 -8.00
C GLU A 268 -25.50 -5.29 -6.63
N LYS A 269 -24.75 -6.15 -5.94
CA LYS A 269 -24.10 -5.80 -4.67
C LYS A 269 -23.07 -4.68 -4.84
N LYS A 270 -22.30 -4.68 -5.93
CA LYS A 270 -21.32 -3.62 -6.18
C LYS A 270 -21.99 -2.31 -6.59
N LEU A 271 -23.02 -2.35 -7.43
CA LEU A 271 -23.82 -1.18 -7.80
C LEU A 271 -24.48 -0.54 -6.57
N SER A 272 -25.05 -1.33 -5.67
CA SER A 272 -25.62 -0.80 -4.42
C SER A 272 -24.57 -0.15 -3.51
N GLN A 273 -23.37 -0.72 -3.40
CA GLN A 273 -22.24 -0.07 -2.71
C GLN A 273 -21.86 1.26 -3.36
N MET A 274 -21.76 1.31 -4.70
CA MET A 274 -21.40 2.54 -5.42
C MET A 274 -22.44 3.66 -5.25
N ILE A 275 -23.73 3.32 -5.19
CA ILE A 275 -24.81 4.26 -4.92
C ILE A 275 -24.72 4.79 -3.48
N LEU A 276 -24.46 3.91 -2.49
CA LEU A 276 -24.27 4.31 -1.09
C LEU A 276 -23.05 5.22 -0.90
N ASP A 277 -21.95 4.92 -1.61
CA ASP A 277 -20.72 5.71 -1.62
C ASP A 277 -20.85 7.03 -2.41
N LYS A 278 -22.02 7.30 -3.01
CA LYS A 278 -22.30 8.47 -3.86
C LYS A 278 -21.32 8.62 -5.04
N LYS A 279 -20.84 7.51 -5.60
CA LYS A 279 -19.94 7.52 -6.77
C LYS A 279 -20.66 7.85 -8.08
N PHE A 280 -21.94 7.48 -8.17
CA PHE A 280 -22.84 7.93 -9.21
C PHE A 280 -24.26 8.06 -8.64
N SER A 281 -25.08 8.89 -9.26
CA SER A 281 -26.46 9.13 -8.85
C SER A 281 -27.40 8.15 -9.55
N GLY A 282 -27.97 7.21 -8.80
CA GLY A 282 -28.91 6.24 -9.35
C GLY A 282 -29.70 5.49 -8.27
N ILE A 283 -30.76 4.81 -8.69
CA ILE A 283 -31.56 3.90 -7.86
C ILE A 283 -31.65 2.54 -8.52
N LEU A 284 -31.61 1.49 -7.70
CA LEU A 284 -31.70 0.10 -8.14
C LEU A 284 -33.10 -0.43 -7.82
N ASP A 285 -33.86 -0.77 -8.85
CA ASP A 285 -35.15 -1.43 -8.72
C ASP A 285 -34.94 -2.95 -8.76
N GLN A 286 -35.03 -3.57 -7.58
CA GLN A 286 -34.85 -5.03 -7.44
C GLN A 286 -36.04 -5.84 -7.95
N GLY A 287 -37.23 -5.24 -8.07
CA GLY A 287 -38.42 -5.95 -8.57
C GLY A 287 -38.31 -6.23 -10.07
N GLU A 288 -37.99 -5.19 -10.83
CA GLU A 288 -37.83 -5.26 -12.28
C GLU A 288 -36.39 -5.58 -12.72
N GLY A 289 -35.41 -5.55 -11.80
CA GLY A 289 -34.01 -5.81 -12.09
C GLY A 289 -33.36 -4.71 -12.94
N VAL A 290 -33.71 -3.44 -12.68
CA VAL A 290 -33.31 -2.30 -13.49
C VAL A 290 -32.58 -1.24 -12.67
N LEU A 291 -31.49 -0.73 -13.21
CA LEU A 291 -30.78 0.43 -12.71
C LEU A 291 -31.30 1.68 -13.43
N ILE A 292 -31.76 2.66 -12.66
CA ILE A 292 -32.14 3.98 -13.15
C ILE A 292 -31.04 4.96 -12.74
N VAL A 293 -30.40 5.59 -13.71
CA VAL A 293 -29.35 6.60 -13.50
C VAL A 293 -29.98 7.98 -13.61
N PHE A 294 -29.72 8.82 -12.62
CA PHE A 294 -30.18 10.20 -12.60
C PHE A 294 -29.04 11.12 -13.00
N GLU A 295 -29.35 12.13 -13.81
CA GLU A 295 -28.45 13.28 -13.94
C GLU A 295 -28.44 14.04 -12.61
N GLU A 296 -27.25 14.47 -12.17
CA GLU A 296 -27.14 15.30 -10.98
C GLU A 296 -27.86 16.62 -11.21
N THR A 297 -29.09 16.72 -10.71
CA THR A 297 -29.78 18.01 -10.63
C THR A 297 -29.07 18.84 -9.55
N PRO A 298 -28.51 20.02 -9.88
CA PRO A 298 -27.89 20.87 -8.88
C PRO A 298 -28.97 21.25 -7.85
N VAL A 299 -28.73 20.89 -6.59
CA VAL A 299 -29.63 21.26 -5.50
C VAL A 299 -29.59 22.79 -5.41
N ASP A 300 -30.72 23.43 -5.65
CA ASP A 300 -30.80 24.88 -5.65
C ASP A 300 -30.50 25.37 -4.22
N LYS A 301 -29.40 26.12 -4.04
CA LYS A 301 -28.96 26.68 -2.75
C LYS A 301 -30.05 27.52 -2.08
N THR A 302 -31.04 27.94 -2.86
CA THR A 302 -32.24 28.63 -2.40
C THR A 302 -33.08 27.75 -1.47
N TYR A 303 -33.27 26.45 -1.77
CA TYR A 303 -34.05 25.56 -0.91
C TYR A 303 -33.38 25.31 0.44
N GLU A 304 -32.05 25.16 0.45
CA GLU A 304 -31.27 24.99 1.68
C GLU A 304 -31.39 26.24 2.57
N ARG A 305 -31.22 27.43 1.98
CA ARG A 305 -31.41 28.70 2.71
C ARG A 305 -32.83 28.89 3.25
N VAL A 306 -33.85 28.49 2.50
CA VAL A 306 -35.25 28.56 2.95
C VAL A 306 -35.48 27.63 4.13
N LEU A 307 -34.94 26.42 4.12
CA LEU A 307 -35.03 25.48 5.24
C LEU A 307 -34.31 26.03 6.50
N GLU A 308 -33.14 26.64 6.34
CA GLU A 308 -32.42 27.31 7.43
C GLU A 308 -33.20 28.49 8.01
N THR A 309 -33.86 29.29 7.15
CA THR A 309 -34.70 30.41 7.62
C THR A 309 -35.94 29.93 8.34
N ILE A 310 -36.59 28.85 7.88
CA ILE A 310 -37.73 28.23 8.58
C ILE A 310 -37.30 27.74 9.97
N GLN A 311 -36.17 27.03 10.08
CA GLN A 311 -35.65 26.60 11.38
C GLN A 311 -35.30 27.77 12.30
N SER A 312 -34.73 28.85 11.74
CA SER A 312 -34.40 30.06 12.48
C SER A 312 -35.65 30.77 13.00
N MET A 313 -36.70 30.87 12.18
CA MET A 313 -38.00 31.40 12.61
C MET A 313 -38.62 30.55 13.72
N GLY A 314 -38.53 29.22 13.65
CA GLY A 314 -38.98 28.33 14.73
C GLY A 314 -38.30 28.65 16.07
N LYS A 315 -36.96 28.80 16.07
CA LYS A 315 -36.19 29.19 17.27
C LYS A 315 -36.60 30.57 17.81
N VAL A 316 -36.92 31.52 16.92
CA VAL A 316 -37.42 32.85 17.32
C VAL A 316 -38.79 32.75 17.99
N VAL A 317 -39.69 31.92 17.46
CA VAL A 317 -41.01 31.69 18.07
C VAL A 317 -40.86 31.05 19.47
N ASP A 318 -40.00 30.05 19.62
CA ASP A 318 -39.75 29.40 20.91
C ASP A 318 -39.18 30.38 21.95
N THR A 319 -38.23 31.23 21.55
CA THR A 319 -37.65 32.25 22.43
C THR A 319 -38.67 33.34 22.81
N LEU A 320 -39.60 33.69 21.92
CA LEU A 320 -40.70 34.59 22.22
C LEU A 320 -41.66 33.99 23.26
N TYR A 321 -42.04 32.71 23.13
CA TYR A 321 -42.85 32.00 24.13
C TYR A 321 -42.15 31.93 25.49
N GLN A 322 -40.85 31.65 25.53
CA GLN A 322 -40.08 31.64 26.78
C GLN A 322 -40.00 33.01 27.43
N LYS A 323 -39.84 34.08 26.65
CA LYS A 323 -39.82 35.45 27.17
C LYS A 323 -41.21 35.89 27.67
N ALA A 324 -42.27 35.55 26.94
CA ALA A 324 -43.64 35.82 27.37
C ALA A 324 -43.98 35.11 28.69
N LYS A 325 -43.53 33.86 28.86
CA LYS A 325 -43.71 33.10 30.12
C LYS A 325 -42.91 33.66 31.31
N LYS A 326 -41.86 34.46 31.05
CA LYS A 326 -41.09 35.16 32.10
C LYS A 326 -41.68 36.52 32.49
N LEU A 327 -42.59 37.07 31.67
CA LEU A 327 -43.25 38.35 31.89
C LEU A 327 -44.63 38.20 32.56
N SER A 328 -45.20 37.00 32.53
CA SER A 328 -46.29 36.54 33.38
C SER A 328 -45.76 35.96 34.69
#